data_AF-A0A1L9VFM9-F1
#
_entry.id   AF-A0A1L9VFM9-F1
#
_cell.length_a   1.000
_cell.length_b   1.000
_cell.length_c   1.000
_cell.angle_alpha   90.00
_cell.angle_beta   90.00
_cell.angle_gamma   90.00
#
_symmetry.space_group_name_H-M   'P 1'
#
loop_
_entity.id
_entity.type
_entity.pdbx_description
1 polymer ?
#
loop_
_entity_poly.entity_id
_entity_poly.type
_entity_poly.pdbx_seq_one_letter_code
_entity_poly.pdbx_strand_id
1 'polypeptide(L)' 'MEYQTLISTAMIFDDLPAITYFRAVNDRMIAGVMESKDFGKEGAFYFYLVR' A
#
# COMPACT_ATOMS: atom_id res chain seq x y z
N MET A 1 -0.03 -9.94 2.93
CA MET A 1 -1.14 -9.66 2.02
C MET A 1 -0.63 -9.74 0.59
N GLU A 2 -1.36 -10.35 -0.32
CA GLU A 2 -0.95 -10.47 -1.72
C GLU A 2 -1.33 -9.21 -2.50
N TYR A 3 -0.39 -8.63 -3.24
CA TYR A 3 -0.62 -7.56 -4.23
C TYR A 3 0.06 -7.93 -5.54
N GLN A 4 -0.73 -8.05 -6.61
CA GLN A 4 -0.25 -8.44 -7.94
C GLN A 4 0.74 -9.62 -7.88
N THR A 5 0.28 -10.76 -7.36
CA THR A 5 1.03 -12.04 -7.21
C THR A 5 2.21 -12.04 -6.24
N LEU A 6 2.48 -10.94 -5.54
CA LEU A 6 3.55 -10.87 -4.53
C LEU A 6 2.97 -10.71 -3.13
N ILE A 7 3.38 -11.59 -2.21
CA ILE A 7 3.07 -11.44 -0.79
C ILE A 7 3.98 -10.37 -0.18
N SER A 8 3.38 -9.38 0.49
CA SER A 8 4.11 -8.37 1.24
C SER A 8 3.43 -8.00 2.57
N THR A 9 4.15 -7.22 3.38
CA THR A 9 3.61 -6.53 4.54
C THR A 9 2.58 -5.49 4.10
N ALA A 10 1.46 -5.42 4.80
CA ALA A 10 0.39 -4.49 4.52
C ALA A 10 -0.20 -3.89 5.80
N MET A 11 -0.69 -2.66 5.69
CA MET A 11 -1.49 -1.98 6.71
C MET A 11 -2.96 -2.02 6.27
N ILE A 12 -3.82 -2.50 7.16
CA ILE A 12 -5.27 -2.57 6.97
C ILE A 12 -5.85 -1.49 7.88
N PHE A 13 -6.73 -0.65 7.33
CA PHE A 13 -7.42 0.38 8.12
C PHE A 13 -8.69 -0.23 8.73
N ASP A 14 -8.92 0.02 10.02
CA ASP A 14 -10.10 -0.51 10.72
C ASP A 14 -11.39 0.18 10.26
N ASP A 15 -11.35 1.49 10.08
CA ASP A 15 -12.54 2.33 9.80
C ASP A 15 -12.67 2.77 8.34
N LEU A 16 -11.68 2.47 7.49
CA LEU A 16 -11.67 2.86 6.07
C LEU A 16 -11.58 1.61 5.19
N PRO A 17 -12.29 1.55 4.04
CA PRO A 17 -12.23 0.41 3.12
C PRO A 17 -10.93 0.42 2.28
N ALA A 18 -9.79 0.53 2.96
CA ALA A 18 -8.48 0.74 2.38
C ALA A 18 -7.43 -0.25 2.89
N ILE A 19 -6.52 -0.65 2.01
CA ILE A 19 -5.35 -1.47 2.32
C ILE A 19 -4.14 -0.80 1.69
N THR A 20 -3.07 -0.70 2.46
CA THR A 20 -1.75 -0.27 1.97
C THR A 20 -0.79 -1.45 1.93
N TYR A 21 -0.15 -1.66 0.79
CA TYR A 21 0.89 -2.67 0.62
C TYR A 21 2.25 -1.99 0.55
N PHE A 22 3.26 -2.56 1.22
CA PHE A 22 4.60 -1.97 1.26
C PHE A 22 5.61 -2.79 0.46
N ARG A 23 6.65 -2.15 -0.07
CA ARG A 23 7.85 -2.81 -0.59
C ARG A 23 9.09 -2.08 -0.08
N ALA A 24 10.10 -2.85 0.35
CA ALA A 24 11.38 -2.29 0.73
C ALA A 24 12.10 -1.73 -0.52
N VAL A 25 12.61 -0.51 -0.41
CA VAL A 25 13.48 0.11 -1.43
C VAL A 25 14.94 0.01 -0.97
N ASN A 26 15.18 0.37 0.30
CA ASN A 26 16.46 0.22 0.99
C ASN A 26 16.21 0.28 2.52
N ASP A 27 17.27 0.21 3.32
CA ASP A 27 17.20 0.19 4.80
C ASP A 27 16.53 1.43 5.45
N ARG A 28 16.30 2.49 4.68
CA ARG A 28 15.71 3.75 5.15
C ARG A 28 14.43 4.14 4.44
N MET A 29 13.98 3.37 3.45
CA MET A 29 12.87 3.76 2.59
C MET A 29 11.98 2.57 2.23
N ILE A 30 10.67 2.80 2.32
CA ILE A 30 9.64 1.90 1.83
C ILE A 30 8.73 2.62 0.84
N ALA A 31 8.35 1.93 -0.22
CA ALA A 31 7.29 2.37 -1.13
C ALA A 31 5.97 1.74 -0.70
N GLY A 32 4.89 2.54 -0.74
CA GLY A 32 3.54 2.14 -0.40
C GLY A 32 2.61 2.28 -1.59
N VAL A 33 1.68 1.35 -1.75
CA VAL A 33 0.54 1.47 -2.65
C VAL A 33 -0.74 1.28 -1.84
N MET A 34 -1.64 2.25 -1.91
CA MET A 34 -2.93 2.22 -1.24
C MET A 34 -4.03 1.92 -2.25
N GLU A 35 -4.79 0.86 -1.97
CA GLU A 35 -6.04 0.55 -2.65
C GLU A 35 -7.19 0.87 -1.72
N SER A 36 -8.22 1.54 -2.22
CA SER A 36 -9.48 1.75 -1.52
C SER A 36 -10.63 1.52 -2.48
N LYS A 37 -11.74 0.97 -1.98
CA LYS A 37 -12.99 0.88 -2.75
C LYS A 37 -13.52 2.26 -3.13
N ASP A 38 -13.16 3.29 -2.36
CA ASP A 38 -13.65 4.66 -2.56
C ASP A 38 -12.86 5.43 -3.63
N PHE A 39 -11.68 4.95 -4.06
CA PHE A 39 -10.87 5.59 -5.11
C PHE A 39 -11.46 5.44 -6.53
N GLY A 40 -12.49 4.61 -6.70
CA GLY A 40 -13.19 4.48 -7.97
C GLY A 40 -12.26 4.12 -9.13
N LYS A 41 -12.37 4.85 -10.25
CA LYS A 41 -11.56 4.60 -11.46
C LYS A 41 -10.17 5.26 -11.41
N GLU A 42 -9.87 6.04 -10.37
CA GLU A 42 -8.60 6.79 -10.30
C GLU A 42 -7.39 5.89 -10.00
N GLY A 43 -7.63 4.63 -9.61
CA GLY A 43 -6.60 3.62 -9.46
C GLY A 43 -5.96 3.64 -8.07
N ALA A 44 -4.75 3.07 -7.98
CA ALA A 44 -4.03 2.96 -6.73
C ALA A 44 -3.19 4.22 -6.44
N PHE A 45 -3.16 4.66 -5.19
CA PHE A 45 -2.33 5.79 -4.76
C PHE A 45 -0.95 5.30 -4.33
N TYR A 46 0.10 5.84 -4.94
CA TYR A 46 1.48 5.50 -4.63
C TYR A 46 2.11 6.57 -3.73
N PHE A 47 2.88 6.14 -2.75
CA PHE A 47 3.62 7.01 -1.84
C PHE A 47 4.90 6.34 -1.34
N TYR A 48 5.68 7.05 -0.54
CA TYR A 48 6.86 6.50 0.12
C TYR A 48 6.98 7.03 1.55
N LEU A 49 7.63 6.24 2.41
CA LEU A 49 8.01 6.64 3.75
C LEU A 49 9.54 6.54 3.87
N VAL A 50 10.14 7.56 4.48
CA VAL A 50 11.56 7.58 4.86
C VAL A 50 11.63 7.57 6.37
N ARG A 51 12.57 6.78 6.92
CA ARG A 51 12.80 6.68 8.35
C ARG A 51 13.34 7.96 8.97
#